data_AF-A0A0U1V1W6-F1
#
_entry.id   AF-A0A0U1V1W6-F1
#
_cell.length_a   1.000
_cell.length_b   1.000
_cell.length_c   1.000
_cell.angle_alpha   90.00
_cell.angle_beta   90.00
_cell.angle_gamma   90.00
#
_symmetry.space_group_name_H-M   'P 1'
#
loop_
_entity.id
_entity.type
_entity.pdbx_description
1 polymer ?
#
loop_
_entity_poly.entity_id
_entity_poly.type
_entity_poly.pdbx_seq_one_letter_code
_entity_poly.pdbx_strand_id
1 'polypeptide(L)'
;MEINYLKGTHSLPSPTSHPRHLSGEFIGREVSSTGFAWWAGNARLITVSGRLLGAHVAHAGLMVLWCGAMTLFETAHYIPELPLYEQGCILL
;
A
#
# COMPACT_ATOMS: atom_id res chain seq x y z
N MET A 1 26.02 1.13 13.68
CA MET A 1 25.13 1.75 12.68
C MET A 1 23.70 1.57 13.17
N GLU A 2 23.28 2.44 14.10
CA GLU A 2 21.94 2.40 14.69
C GLU A 2 20.92 2.98 13.71
N ILE A 3 19.82 2.26 13.54
CA ILE A 3 18.69 2.64 12.68
C ILE A 3 17.82 3.61 13.47
N ASN A 4 18.11 4.90 13.35
CA ASN A 4 17.42 6.03 14.00
C ASN A 4 15.99 6.25 13.45
N TYR A 5 15.04 5.36 13.76
CA TYR A 5 13.64 5.52 13.34
C TYR A 5 12.65 5.85 14.48
N LEU A 6 13.08 6.08 15.72
CA LEU A 6 12.15 6.16 16.87
C LEU A 6 12.20 7.38 17.80
N LYS A 7 12.96 8.46 17.55
CA LYS A 7 12.91 9.63 18.45
C LYS A 7 13.23 10.96 17.77
N GLY A 8 12.29 11.48 16.98
CA GLY A 8 12.24 12.90 16.64
C GLY A 8 11.69 13.69 17.83
N THR A 9 12.54 14.07 18.78
CA THR A 9 12.21 15.02 19.85
C THR A 9 12.34 16.45 19.34
N HIS A 10 11.27 17.10 18.88
CA HIS A 10 11.14 18.56 18.90
C HIS A 10 9.67 19.00 19.04
N SER A 11 9.37 19.59 20.20
CA SER A 11 8.24 20.47 20.57
C SER A 11 6.79 19.93 20.40
N LEU A 12 6.19 19.59 21.55
CA LEU A 12 4.74 19.61 21.76
C LEU A 12 4.16 20.99 21.38
N PRO A 13 3.16 21.09 20.48
CA PRO A 13 2.28 22.25 20.47
C PRO A 13 1.20 22.04 21.55
N SER A 14 1.08 23.01 22.43
CA SER A 14 0.03 23.14 23.45
C SER A 14 -1.39 22.99 22.84
N PRO A 15 -2.33 22.31 23.51
CA PRO A 15 -3.67 22.09 22.97
C PRO A 15 -4.56 23.29 23.32
N THR A 16 -4.58 24.31 22.48
CA THR A 16 -5.57 25.40 22.60
C THR A 16 -6.46 25.48 21.38
N SER A 17 -7.71 25.10 21.64
CA SER A 17 -8.97 25.54 21.04
C SER A 17 -9.18 25.33 19.54
N HIS A 18 -9.84 24.22 19.18
CA HIS A 18 -11.20 24.25 18.60
C HIS A 18 -11.82 22.84 18.66
N PRO A 19 -13.01 22.65 19.26
CA PRO A 19 -13.68 21.36 19.27
C PRO A 19 -14.34 21.13 17.90
N ARG A 20 -13.63 20.55 16.94
CA ARG A 20 -14.29 19.90 15.80
C ARG A 20 -14.85 18.57 16.31
N HIS A 21 -16.15 18.58 16.55
CA HIS A 21 -17.01 17.43 16.82
C HIS A 21 -17.00 16.46 15.61
N LEU A 22 -15.89 15.73 15.43
CA LEU A 22 -15.68 14.62 14.50
C LEU A 22 -14.83 13.54 15.21
N SER A 23 -15.24 13.13 16.41
CA SER A 23 -14.36 12.46 17.38
C SER A 23 -14.19 10.94 17.20
N GLY A 24 -14.63 10.35 16.10
CA GLY A 24 -14.52 8.89 15.87
C GLY A 24 -13.80 8.45 14.61
N GLU A 25 -13.73 9.29 13.58
CA GLU A 25 -13.41 8.82 12.21
C GLU A 25 -11.91 8.80 11.86
N PHE A 26 -11.11 9.56 12.60
CA PHE A 26 -9.67 9.73 12.35
C PHE A 26 -8.78 8.91 13.30
N ILE A 27 -9.36 8.27 14.31
CA ILE A 27 -8.62 7.43 15.26
C ILE A 27 -7.92 6.30 14.50
N GLY A 28 -6.59 6.23 14.62
CA GLY A 28 -5.75 5.23 13.94
C GLY A 28 -5.31 5.61 12.52
N ARG A 29 -5.65 6.80 12.03
CA ARG A 29 -5.23 7.33 10.70
C ARG A 29 -4.38 8.59 10.79
N GLU A 30 -4.11 9.09 11.98
CA GLU A 30 -3.35 10.31 12.24
C GLU A 30 -2.00 10.00 12.90
N VAL A 31 -1.04 10.92 12.74
CA VAL A 31 0.30 10.79 13.34
C VAL A 31 0.22 10.87 14.86
N SER A 32 -0.63 11.76 15.39
CA SER A 32 -0.89 11.93 16.82
C SER A 32 -1.34 10.65 17.51
N SER A 33 -2.17 9.84 16.84
CA SER A 33 -2.72 8.61 17.43
C SER A 33 -1.84 7.38 17.22
N THR A 34 -1.01 7.36 16.17
CA THR A 34 -0.28 6.14 15.75
C THR A 34 1.25 6.24 15.84
N GLY A 35 1.80 7.44 15.97
CA GLY A 35 3.24 7.69 15.96
C GLY A 35 3.92 7.53 14.60
N PHE A 36 3.21 7.04 13.57
CA PHE A 36 3.74 6.88 12.22
C PHE A 36 3.36 8.08 11.35
N ALA A 37 4.34 8.66 10.67
CA ALA A 37 4.11 9.68 9.64
C ALA A 37 3.43 9.08 8.39
N TRP A 38 2.92 9.93 7.50
CA TRP A 38 2.10 9.52 6.35
C TRP A 38 2.84 8.57 5.38
N TRP A 39 4.15 8.75 5.21
CA TRP A 39 5.00 7.91 4.35
C TRP A 39 5.18 6.48 4.87
N ALA A 40 4.97 6.24 6.16
CA ALA A 40 4.94 4.90 6.78
C ALA A 40 3.52 4.46 7.15
N GLY A 41 2.49 4.92 6.41
CA GLY A 41 1.09 4.69 6.74
C GLY A 41 0.68 3.21 6.89
N ASN A 42 1.32 2.29 6.17
CA ASN A 42 1.03 0.86 6.27
C ASN A 42 1.42 0.27 7.64
N ALA A 43 2.38 0.86 8.35
CA ALA A 43 2.73 0.43 9.71
C ALA A 43 1.57 0.62 10.71
N ARG A 44 0.60 1.49 10.39
CA ARG A 44 -0.62 1.69 11.18
C ARG A 44 -1.59 0.50 11.11
N LEU A 45 -1.39 -0.44 10.18
CA LEU A 45 -2.25 -1.61 9.99
C LEU A 45 -1.85 -2.80 10.88
N ILE A 46 -0.71 -2.74 11.60
CA ILE A 46 -0.17 -3.87 12.39
C ILE A 46 -1.14 -4.32 13.48
N THR A 47 -1.83 -3.40 14.14
CA THR A 47 -2.78 -3.70 15.23
C THR A 47 -4.20 -3.95 14.73
N VAL A 48 -4.45 -3.80 13.42
CA VAL A 48 -5.78 -3.94 12.80
C VAL A 48 -5.74 -5.07 11.76
N SER A 49 -5.78 -6.31 12.26
CA SER A 49 -5.64 -7.53 11.47
C SER A 49 -6.60 -7.63 10.28
N GLY A 50 -7.85 -7.18 10.43
CA GLY A 50 -8.84 -7.18 9.33
C GLY A 50 -8.46 -6.26 8.15
N ARG A 51 -7.88 -5.09 8.42
CA ARG A 51 -7.40 -4.18 7.37
C ARG A 51 -6.07 -4.65 6.77
N LEU A 52 -5.21 -5.27 7.58
CA LEU A 52 -3.98 -5.90 7.09
C LEU A 52 -4.27 -7.07 6.14
N LEU A 53 -5.24 -7.92 6.48
CA LEU A 53 -5.70 -9.02 5.62
C LEU A 53 -6.31 -8.47 4.32
N GLY A 54 -7.17 -7.45 4.43
CA GLY A 54 -7.72 -6.78 3.25
C GLY A 54 -6.64 -6.21 2.32
N ALA A 55 -5.58 -5.61 2.87
CA ALA A 55 -4.44 -5.12 2.09
C ALA A 55 -3.69 -6.27 1.38
N HIS A 56 -3.48 -7.41 2.04
CA HIS A 56 -2.83 -8.58 1.41
C HIS A 56 -3.69 -9.20 0.31
N VAL A 57 -4.99 -9.34 0.54
CA VAL A 57 -5.92 -9.88 -0.47
C VAL A 57 -6.02 -8.95 -1.68
N ALA A 58 -6.11 -7.62 -1.46
CA ALA A 58 -6.09 -6.66 -2.55
C ALA A 58 -4.77 -6.72 -3.33
N HIS A 59 -3.64 -6.87 -2.64
CA HIS A 59 -2.34 -7.01 -3.29
C HIS A 59 -2.23 -8.29 -4.13
N ALA A 60 -2.64 -9.43 -3.57
CA ALA A 60 -2.70 -10.69 -4.32
C ALA A 60 -3.66 -10.60 -5.52
N GLY A 61 -4.81 -9.96 -5.34
CA GLY A 61 -5.78 -9.72 -6.40
C GLY A 61 -5.21 -8.87 -7.54
N LEU A 62 -4.43 -7.83 -7.22
CA LEU A 62 -3.76 -7.01 -8.23
C LEU A 62 -2.73 -7.80 -9.03
N MET A 63 -1.97 -8.69 -8.38
CA MET A 63 -1.00 -9.55 -9.07
C MET A 63 -1.70 -10.54 -10.02
N VAL A 64 -2.79 -11.17 -9.57
CA VAL A 64 -3.58 -12.10 -10.40
C VAL A 64 -4.25 -11.35 -11.57
N LEU A 65 -4.80 -10.16 -11.31
CA LEU A 65 -5.39 -9.31 -12.35
C LEU A 65 -4.37 -8.95 -13.41
N TRP A 66 -3.18 -8.51 -13.00
CA TRP A 66 -2.11 -8.15 -13.93
C TRP A 66 -1.63 -9.34 -14.75
N CYS A 67 -1.38 -10.48 -14.10
CA CYS A 67 -0.96 -11.72 -14.78
C CYS A 67 -1.99 -12.13 -15.84
N GLY A 68 -3.27 -12.20 -15.46
CA GLY A 68 -4.34 -12.57 -16.40
C GLY A 68 -4.51 -11.57 -17.53
N ALA A 69 -4.47 -10.26 -17.24
CA ALA A 69 -4.58 -9.23 -18.26
C ALA A 69 -3.42 -9.27 -19.26
N MET A 70 -2.19 -9.46 -18.79
CA MET A 70 -1.02 -9.53 -19.66
C MET A 70 -0.98 -10.82 -20.48
N THR A 71 -1.33 -11.97 -19.91
CA THR A 71 -1.43 -13.22 -20.69
C THR A 71 -2.47 -13.11 -21.81
N LEU A 72 -3.64 -12.52 -21.54
CA LEU A 72 -4.66 -12.29 -22.57
C LEU A 72 -4.19 -11.26 -23.62
N PHE A 73 -3.50 -10.22 -23.19
CA PHE A 73 -2.92 -9.22 -24.08
C PHE A 73 -1.87 -9.82 -25.03
N GLU A 74 -0.96 -10.63 -24.50
CA GLU A 74 0.05 -11.34 -25.30
C GLU A 74 -0.62 -12.34 -26.25
N THR A 75 -1.61 -13.11 -25.78
CA THR A 75 -2.36 -14.05 -26.63
C THR A 75 -3.08 -13.33 -27.78
N ALA A 76 -3.65 -12.14 -27.55
CA ALA A 76 -4.34 -11.39 -28.58
C ALA A 76 -3.40 -10.85 -29.67
N HIS A 77 -2.11 -10.64 -29.35
CA HIS A 77 -1.09 -10.16 -30.30
C HIS A 77 -0.15 -11.28 -30.77
N TYR A 78 -0.44 -12.53 -30.40
CA TYR A 78 0.40 -13.68 -30.72
C TYR A 78 0.36 -13.99 -32.22
N ILE A 79 1.54 -14.00 -32.86
CA ILE A 79 1.70 -14.37 -34.27
C ILE A 79 2.39 -15.74 -34.33
N PRO A 80 1.70 -16.83 -34.72
CA PRO A 80 2.27 -18.18 -34.66
C PRO A 80 3.43 -18.41 -35.64
N GLU A 81 3.64 -17.51 -36.59
CA GLU A 81 4.68 -17.61 -37.63
C GLU A 81 6.06 -17.13 -37.16
N LEU A 82 6.13 -16.38 -36.06
CA LEU A 82 7.39 -15.88 -35.49
C LEU A 82 7.67 -16.55 -34.13
N PRO A 83 8.94 -16.72 -33.73
CA PRO A 83 9.29 -17.27 -32.43
C PRO A 83 8.91 -16.30 -31.29
N LEU A 84 8.52 -16.84 -30.13
CA LEU A 84 7.98 -16.07 -28.99
C LEU A 84 8.92 -14.99 -28.46
N TYR A 85 10.23 -15.25 -28.43
CA TYR A 85 11.21 -14.30 -27.90
C TYR A 85 11.36 -13.04 -28.75
N GLU A 86 10.93 -13.06 -30.02
CA GLU A 86 10.96 -11.88 -30.90
C GLU A 86 9.69 -11.02 -30.76
N GLN A 87 8.63 -11.57 -30.16
CA GLN A 87 7.34 -10.90 -29.98
C GLN A 87 7.21 -10.17 -28.64
N GLY A 88 8.25 -10.24 -27.80
CA GLY A 88 8.24 -9.62 -26.48
C GLY A 88 7.26 -10.26 -25.49
N CYS A 89 6.83 -11.50 -25.76
CA CYS A 89 6.04 -12.29 -24.82
C CYS A 89 6.90 -12.63 -23.59
N ILE A 90 6.40 -12.26 -22.40
CA ILE A 90 7.08 -12.57 -21.13
C ILE A 90 6.30 -13.62 -20.31
N LEU A 91 5.03 -13.84 -20.62
CA LEU A 91 4.14 -14.76 -19.89
C LEU A 91 3.74 -15.99 -20.69
N LEU A 92 3.67 -15.88 -22.03
CA LEU A 92 3.56 -17.01 -22.97
C LEU A 92 4.92 -17.69 -23.21
#